data_AF-A0A2W4UE32-F1
#
_entry.id   AF-A0A2W4UE32-F1
#
_cell.length_a   1.000
_cell.length_b   1.000
_cell.length_c   1.000
_cell.angle_alpha   90.00
_cell.angle_beta   90.00
_cell.angle_gamma   90.00
#
_symmetry.space_group_name_H-M   'P 1'
#
loop_
_entity.id
_entity.type
_entity.pdbx_description
1 polymer ?
#
loop_
_entity_poly.entity_id
_entity_poly.type
_entity_poly.pdbx_seq_one_letter_code
_entity_poly.pdbx_strand_id
1 'polypeptide(L)'
;MTILYTEKGSGLHASVGKAGHWLREENGTWISSDDKAVQAIIDGYSIEQAQALKKAEISAHATALRNRVIAGYSAGELASWSLKLGEARAFEASGSARTPILSVESSMRGVSLENLVQRVLQNGTMFSMAEAAIAGVEGFHRDALDRCTTFEEVAAYDFTAGWPKV
;
A
#
# COMPACT_ATOMS: atom_id res chain seq x y z
N MET A 1 -28.67 -0.28 -29.99
CA MET A 1 -29.45 -0.89 -28.90
C MET A 1 -29.31 0.07 -27.75
N THR A 2 -30.35 0.58 -27.12
CA THR A 2 -30.12 1.57 -26.05
C THR A 2 -29.34 0.93 -24.90
N ILE A 3 -28.23 1.54 -24.49
CA ILE A 3 -27.42 1.07 -23.36
C ILE A 3 -28.24 1.23 -22.08
N LEU A 4 -28.31 0.17 -21.29
CA LEU A 4 -28.85 0.17 -19.95
C LEU A 4 -27.69 0.30 -18.98
N TYR A 5 -27.51 1.51 -18.45
CA TYR A 5 -26.39 1.84 -17.60
C TYR A 5 -26.83 2.30 -16.21
N THR A 6 -26.20 1.69 -15.20
CA THR A 6 -26.14 2.18 -13.83
C THR A 6 -24.66 2.31 -13.47
N GLU A 7 -24.28 3.39 -12.79
CA GLU A 7 -22.89 3.61 -12.38
C GLU A 7 -22.40 2.47 -11.46
N LYS A 8 -21.23 1.91 -11.77
CA LYS A 8 -20.59 0.80 -11.02
C LYS A 8 -19.16 1.15 -10.55
N GLY A 9 -18.80 2.43 -10.63
CA GLY A 9 -17.50 2.97 -10.27
C GLY A 9 -16.53 3.04 -11.45
N SER A 10 -15.40 3.72 -11.22
CA SER A 10 -14.34 3.96 -12.22
C SER A 10 -13.77 2.69 -12.86
N GLY A 11 -13.85 1.55 -12.17
CA GLY A 11 -13.35 0.27 -12.69
C GLY A 11 -14.15 -0.30 -13.85
N LEU A 12 -15.46 0.00 -13.93
CA LEU A 12 -16.27 -0.35 -15.10
C LEU A 12 -15.78 0.41 -16.33
N HIS A 13 -15.58 1.72 -16.20
CA HIS A 13 -15.06 2.57 -17.28
C HIS A 13 -13.67 2.13 -17.75
N ALA A 14 -12.80 1.74 -16.81
CA ALA A 14 -11.49 1.17 -17.15
C ALA A 14 -11.62 -0.16 -17.91
N SER A 15 -12.60 -1.00 -17.58
CA SER A 15 -12.86 -2.27 -18.26
C SER A 15 -13.36 -2.05 -19.70
N VAL A 16 -14.24 -1.06 -19.90
CA VAL A 16 -14.69 -0.62 -21.23
C VAL A 16 -13.51 -0.10 -22.06
N GLY A 17 -12.68 0.77 -21.49
CA GLY A 17 -11.49 1.30 -22.15
C GLY A 17 -10.47 0.22 -22.53
N LYS A 18 -10.24 -0.76 -21.64
CA LYS A 18 -9.34 -1.90 -21.91
C LYS A 18 -9.82 -2.79 -23.06
N ALA A 19 -11.13 -2.85 -23.29
CA ALA A 19 -11.70 -3.55 -24.44
C ALA A 19 -11.62 -2.76 -25.75
N GLY A 20 -11.03 -1.54 -25.73
CA GLY A 20 -10.95 -0.68 -26.91
C GLY A 20 -12.24 0.08 -27.20
N HIS A 21 -13.17 0.12 -26.24
CA HIS A 21 -14.44 0.81 -26.35
C HIS A 21 -14.46 2.07 -25.49
N TRP A 22 -15.42 2.95 -25.72
CA TRP A 22 -15.69 4.09 -24.84
C TRP A 22 -17.16 4.13 -24.46
N LEU A 23 -17.42 4.68 -23.27
CA LEU A 23 -18.74 4.92 -22.70
C LEU A 23 -18.68 6.31 -22.06
N ARG A 24 -19.62 7.20 -22.42
CA ARG A 24 -19.68 8.56 -21.87
C ARG A 24 -21.11 9.07 -21.82
N GLU A 25 -21.36 10.00 -20.91
CA GLU A 25 -22.63 10.70 -20.83
C GLU A 25 -22.61 11.93 -21.74
N GLU A 26 -23.61 12.05 -22.61
CA GLU A 26 -23.88 13.27 -23.38
C GLU A 26 -25.34 13.69 -23.16
N ASN A 27 -25.54 14.89 -22.63
CA ASN A 27 -26.87 15.47 -22.39
C ASN A 27 -27.81 14.55 -21.57
N GLY A 28 -27.31 13.88 -20.54
CA GLY A 28 -28.09 12.96 -19.71
C GLY A 28 -28.34 11.58 -20.32
N THR A 29 -27.70 11.27 -21.46
CA THR A 29 -27.82 9.98 -22.15
C THR A 29 -26.45 9.32 -22.25
N TRP A 30 -26.35 8.06 -21.81
CA TRP A 30 -25.15 7.27 -21.99
C TRP A 30 -25.04 6.78 -23.44
N ILE A 31 -23.92 7.09 -24.07
CA ILE A 31 -23.58 6.68 -25.42
C ILE A 31 -22.27 5.91 -25.43
N SER A 32 -22.09 5.01 -26.41
CA SER A 32 -20.89 4.20 -26.53
C SER A 32 -20.40 4.04 -27.97
N SER A 33 -19.18 3.51 -28.11
CA SER A 33 -18.61 3.11 -29.41
C SER A 33 -19.30 1.90 -30.05
N ASP A 34 -19.87 1.00 -29.23
CA ASP A 34 -20.54 -0.23 -29.65
C ASP A 34 -21.46 -0.69 -28.51
N ASP A 35 -22.76 -0.39 -28.65
CA ASP A 35 -23.72 -0.63 -27.58
C ASP A 35 -23.78 -2.11 -27.15
N LYS A 36 -23.62 -3.04 -28.09
CA LYS A 36 -23.73 -4.47 -27.79
C LYS A 36 -22.50 -4.94 -27.01
N ALA A 37 -21.31 -4.56 -27.48
CA ALA A 37 -20.07 -4.93 -26.81
C ALA A 37 -19.96 -4.27 -25.42
N VAL A 38 -20.32 -2.99 -25.31
CA VAL A 38 -20.28 -2.26 -24.04
C VAL A 38 -21.32 -2.76 -23.06
N GLN A 39 -22.55 -3.09 -23.50
CA GLN A 39 -23.54 -3.70 -22.62
C GLN A 39 -23.05 -5.03 -22.04
N ALA A 40 -22.40 -5.88 -22.85
CA ALA A 40 -21.84 -7.13 -22.35
C ALA A 40 -20.76 -6.93 -21.27
N ILE A 41 -19.97 -5.85 -21.37
CA ILE A 41 -18.99 -5.47 -20.34
C ILE A 41 -19.71 -4.97 -19.08
N ILE A 42 -20.72 -4.12 -19.23
CA ILE A 42 -21.53 -3.62 -18.10
C ILE A 42 -22.17 -4.78 -17.34
N ASP A 43 -22.80 -5.71 -18.04
CA ASP A 43 -23.49 -6.86 -17.47
C ASP A 43 -22.52 -7.84 -16.80
N GLY A 44 -21.33 -8.01 -17.39
CA GLY A 44 -20.27 -8.87 -16.86
C GLY A 44 -19.45 -8.26 -15.73
N TYR A 45 -19.53 -6.94 -15.49
CA TYR A 45 -18.77 -6.27 -14.44
C TYR A 45 -19.37 -6.57 -13.07
N SER A 46 -18.57 -7.22 -12.22
CA SER A 46 -18.99 -7.76 -10.92
C SER A 46 -18.51 -6.89 -9.74
N ILE A 47 -19.16 -7.07 -8.59
CA ILE A 47 -18.79 -6.34 -7.37
C ILE A 47 -17.38 -6.73 -6.89
N GLU A 48 -17.00 -8.00 -7.06
CA GLU A 48 -15.67 -8.49 -6.70
C GLU A 48 -14.58 -7.77 -7.51
N GLN A 49 -14.86 -7.43 -8.78
CA GLN A 49 -13.94 -6.63 -9.59
C GLN A 49 -13.84 -5.19 -9.08
N ALA A 50 -14.95 -4.59 -8.65
CA ALA A 50 -14.95 -3.25 -8.04
C ALA A 50 -14.18 -3.24 -6.71
N GLN A 51 -14.42 -4.21 -5.84
CA GLN A 51 -13.69 -4.40 -4.58
C GLN A 51 -12.20 -4.60 -4.84
N ALA A 52 -11.82 -5.47 -5.78
CA ALA A 52 -10.43 -5.74 -6.11
C ALA A 52 -9.69 -4.48 -6.58
N LEU A 53 -10.33 -3.64 -7.41
CA LEU A 53 -9.75 -2.38 -7.84
C LEU A 53 -9.54 -1.42 -6.66
N LYS A 54 -10.56 -1.23 -5.81
CA LYS A 54 -10.44 -0.34 -4.65
C LYS A 54 -9.39 -0.83 -3.66
N LYS A 55 -9.27 -2.15 -3.46
CA LYS A 55 -8.18 -2.75 -2.66
C LYS A 55 -6.81 -2.50 -3.27
N ALA A 56 -6.68 -2.51 -4.60
CA ALA A 56 -5.42 -2.18 -5.26
C ALA A 56 -5.04 -0.70 -5.04
N GLU A 57 -6.00 0.23 -5.05
CA GLU A 57 -5.76 1.64 -4.69
C GLU A 57 -5.24 1.79 -3.25
N ILE A 58 -5.85 1.07 -2.30
CA ILE A 58 -5.41 1.02 -0.90
C ILE A 58 -3.99 0.47 -0.78
N SER A 59 -3.68 -0.66 -1.42
CA SER A 59 -2.34 -1.26 -1.39
C SER A 59 -1.29 -0.35 -2.06
N ALA A 60 -1.66 0.38 -3.10
CA ALA A 60 -0.79 1.39 -3.71
C ALA A 60 -0.51 2.55 -2.74
N HIS A 61 -1.52 3.02 -2.00
CA HIS A 61 -1.34 4.04 -0.97
C HIS A 61 -0.43 3.56 0.16
N ALA A 62 -0.65 2.34 0.66
CA ALA A 62 0.20 1.72 1.68
C ALA A 62 1.66 1.59 1.18
N THR A 63 1.86 1.20 -0.08
CA THR A 63 3.19 1.14 -0.71
C THR A 63 3.85 2.51 -0.77
N ALA A 64 3.11 3.57 -1.13
CA ALA A 64 3.63 4.93 -1.14
C ALA A 64 4.04 5.41 0.26
N LEU A 65 3.31 5.03 1.31
CA LEU A 65 3.69 5.28 2.70
C LEU A 65 4.99 4.55 3.08
N ARG A 66 5.10 3.26 2.77
CA ARG A 66 6.34 2.48 3.01
C ARG A 66 7.53 3.09 2.30
N ASN A 67 7.35 3.52 1.06
CA ASN A 67 8.40 4.17 0.28
C ASN A 67 8.84 5.49 0.92
N ARG A 68 7.93 6.27 1.51
CA ARG A 68 8.28 7.48 2.26
C ARG A 68 9.13 7.19 3.49
N VAL A 69 8.77 6.15 4.26
CA VAL A 69 9.55 5.71 5.44
C VAL A 69 11.02 5.45 5.08
N ILE A 70 11.28 4.93 3.87
CA ILE A 70 12.63 4.56 3.43
C ILE A 70 13.28 5.51 2.41
N ALA A 71 12.64 6.63 2.05
CA ALA A 71 13.04 7.45 0.90
C ALA A 71 14.46 8.03 0.97
N GLY A 72 15.05 8.11 2.17
CA GLY A 72 16.41 8.59 2.41
C GLY A 72 17.50 7.52 2.40
N TYR A 73 17.15 6.25 2.17
CA TYR A 73 18.07 5.12 2.34
C TYR A 73 18.29 4.35 1.03
N SER A 74 19.53 3.96 0.79
CA SER A 74 19.87 3.14 -0.37
C SER A 74 19.45 1.69 -0.17
N ALA A 75 19.23 0.95 -1.27
CA ALA A 75 18.93 -0.48 -1.22
C ALA A 75 20.02 -1.28 -0.47
N GLY A 76 21.29 -0.91 -0.64
CA GLY A 76 22.41 -1.55 0.07
C GLY A 76 22.38 -1.28 1.58
N GLU A 77 21.99 -0.07 1.99
CA GLU A 77 21.82 0.26 3.40
C GLU A 77 20.66 -0.54 4.03
N LEU A 78 19.50 -0.57 3.36
CA LEU A 78 18.33 -1.32 3.82
C LEU A 78 18.64 -2.82 4.00
N ALA A 79 19.40 -3.41 3.07
CA ALA A 79 19.81 -4.81 3.16
C ALA A 79 20.67 -5.10 4.40
N SER A 80 21.36 -4.11 4.96
CA SER A 80 22.18 -4.26 6.16
C SER A 80 21.41 -4.11 7.47
N TRP A 81 20.20 -3.54 7.45
CA TRP A 81 19.48 -3.16 8.67
C TRP A 81 19.14 -4.34 9.57
N SER A 82 18.69 -5.46 8.99
CA SER A 82 18.35 -6.67 9.76
C SER A 82 19.58 -7.26 10.47
N LEU A 83 20.75 -7.23 9.81
CA LEU A 83 22.02 -7.67 10.38
C LEU A 83 22.44 -6.76 11.54
N LYS A 84 22.41 -5.43 11.33
CA LYS A 84 22.72 -4.44 12.38
C LYS A 84 21.78 -4.55 13.58
N LEU A 85 20.48 -4.73 13.35
CA LEU A 85 19.49 -4.90 14.42
C LEU A 85 19.71 -6.21 15.19
N GLY A 86 20.10 -7.29 14.50
CA GLY A 86 20.48 -8.55 15.13
C GLY A 86 21.70 -8.39 16.05
N GLU A 87 22.76 -7.75 15.58
CA GLU A 87 23.94 -7.43 16.39
C GLU A 87 23.60 -6.55 17.59
N ALA A 88 22.79 -5.51 17.39
CA ALA A 88 22.39 -4.59 18.44
C ALA A 88 21.61 -5.29 19.56
N ARG A 89 20.65 -6.16 19.21
CA ARG A 89 19.87 -6.96 20.19
C ARG A 89 20.75 -7.95 20.95
N ALA A 90 21.68 -8.61 20.26
CA ALA A 90 22.61 -9.53 20.91
C ALA A 90 23.54 -8.80 21.90
N PHE A 91 24.02 -7.62 21.53
CA PHE A 91 24.83 -6.78 22.40
C PHE A 91 24.03 -6.26 23.59
N GLU A 92 22.80 -5.77 23.39
CA GLU A 92 21.91 -5.33 24.48
C GLU A 92 21.64 -6.45 25.51
N ALA A 93 21.45 -7.68 25.05
CA ALA A 93 21.16 -8.82 25.92
C ALA A 93 22.38 -9.31 26.74
N SER A 94 23.61 -9.13 26.23
CA SER A 94 24.81 -9.79 26.79
C SER A 94 25.95 -8.85 27.20
N GLY A 95 25.92 -7.59 26.75
CA GLY A 95 26.98 -6.59 26.89
C GLY A 95 28.31 -6.94 26.20
N SER A 96 28.42 -8.10 25.55
CA SER A 96 29.70 -8.63 25.05
C SER A 96 29.57 -9.46 23.76
N ALA A 97 28.38 -9.50 23.16
CA ALA A 97 28.17 -10.18 21.88
C ALA A 97 29.08 -9.61 20.78
N ARG A 98 29.47 -10.47 19.85
CA ARG A 98 30.29 -10.09 18.70
C ARG A 98 29.46 -9.25 17.73
N THR A 99 29.89 -8.01 17.49
CA THR A 99 29.19 -7.04 16.63
C THR A 99 30.08 -6.53 15.48
N PRO A 100 30.51 -7.41 14.55
CA PRO A 100 31.49 -7.03 13.53
C PRO A 100 31.04 -5.85 12.64
N ILE A 101 29.75 -5.74 12.30
CA ILE A 101 29.26 -4.63 11.48
C ILE A 101 29.23 -3.34 12.31
N LEU A 102 28.61 -3.38 13.50
CA LEU A 102 28.48 -2.19 14.34
C LEU A 102 29.82 -1.71 14.90
N SER A 103 30.77 -2.62 15.15
CA SER A 103 32.12 -2.27 15.60
C SER A 103 32.91 -1.52 14.53
N VAL A 104 32.82 -1.94 13.26
CA VAL A 104 33.45 -1.22 12.16
C VAL A 104 32.79 0.14 11.96
N GLU A 105 31.46 0.19 11.95
CA GLU A 105 30.73 1.45 11.76
C GLU A 105 31.01 2.44 12.90
N SER A 106 30.97 2.01 14.16
CA SER A 106 31.21 2.88 15.32
C SER A 106 32.63 3.46 15.30
N SER A 107 33.62 2.63 14.99
CA SER A 107 35.02 3.02 14.82
C SER A 107 35.19 4.07 13.71
N MET A 108 34.64 3.81 12.51
CA MET A 108 34.72 4.75 11.38
C MET A 108 33.99 6.07 11.63
N ARG A 109 32.92 6.05 12.43
CA ARG A 109 32.14 7.24 12.79
C ARG A 109 32.69 7.99 14.00
N GLY A 110 33.65 7.42 14.73
CA GLY A 110 34.16 8.00 15.98
C GLY A 110 33.11 8.09 17.09
N VAL A 111 32.16 7.14 17.13
CA VAL A 111 31.12 7.05 18.18
C VAL A 111 31.32 5.78 19.00
N SER A 112 30.85 5.76 20.25
CA SER A 112 30.89 4.52 21.03
C SER A 112 29.97 3.45 20.44
N LEU A 113 30.37 2.19 20.61
CA LEU A 113 29.57 1.04 20.17
C LEU A 113 28.21 1.04 20.86
N GLU A 114 28.16 1.34 22.15
CA GLU A 114 26.95 1.40 22.96
C GLU A 114 25.97 2.44 22.41
N ASN A 115 26.46 3.64 22.06
CA ASN A 115 25.62 4.69 21.49
C ASN A 115 25.08 4.28 20.12
N LEU A 116 25.89 3.61 19.29
CA LEU A 116 25.43 3.11 17.99
C LEU A 116 24.38 2.00 18.15
N VAL A 117 24.58 1.05 19.08
CA VAL A 117 23.62 -0.02 19.40
C VAL A 117 22.27 0.57 19.79
N GLN A 118 22.26 1.53 20.72
CA GLN A 118 21.01 2.16 21.16
C GLN A 118 20.28 2.88 20.02
N ARG A 119 21.01 3.59 19.14
CA ARG A 119 20.42 4.21 17.94
C ARG A 119 19.83 3.19 16.98
N VAL A 120 20.51 2.07 16.75
CA VAL A 120 20.02 1.01 15.86
C VAL A 120 18.75 0.38 16.43
N LEU A 121 18.68 0.13 17.73
CA LEU A 121 17.49 -0.42 18.40
C LEU A 121 16.30 0.55 18.33
N GLN A 122 16.54 1.84 18.61
CA GLN A 122 15.52 2.89 18.51
C GLN A 122 14.99 3.02 17.08
N ASN A 123 15.88 3.09 16.09
CA ASN A 123 15.49 3.14 14.67
C ASN A 123 14.73 1.90 14.24
N GLY A 124 15.18 0.70 14.65
CA GLY A 124 14.50 -0.56 14.37
C GLY A 124 13.09 -0.61 14.95
N THR A 125 12.90 -0.09 16.17
CA THR A 125 11.58 0.04 16.80
C THR A 125 10.69 1.00 16.03
N MET A 126 11.19 2.21 15.71
CA MET A 126 10.42 3.20 14.94
C MET A 126 9.98 2.66 13.57
N PHE A 127 10.89 2.02 12.84
CA PHE A 127 10.58 1.40 11.55
C PHE A 127 9.53 0.29 11.69
N SER A 128 9.69 -0.61 12.66
CA SER A 128 8.78 -1.73 12.87
C SER A 128 7.38 -1.25 13.28
N MET A 129 7.29 -0.20 14.10
CA MET A 129 6.01 0.42 14.47
C MET A 129 5.33 1.10 13.28
N ALA A 130 6.08 1.80 12.42
CA ALA A 130 5.55 2.41 11.22
C ALA A 130 4.99 1.35 10.25
N GLU A 131 5.75 0.27 9.99
CA GLU A 131 5.29 -0.83 9.14
C GLU A 131 4.03 -1.51 9.73
N ALA A 132 4.04 -1.82 11.03
CA ALA A 132 2.89 -2.45 11.67
C ALA A 132 1.63 -1.57 11.60
N ALA A 133 1.77 -0.26 11.76
CA ALA A 133 0.66 0.69 11.62
C ALA A 133 0.13 0.74 10.18
N ILE A 134 1.02 0.85 9.17
CA ILE A 134 0.63 0.86 7.76
C ILE A 134 -0.08 -0.45 7.40
N ALA A 135 0.50 -1.59 7.75
CA ALA A 135 -0.07 -2.91 7.46
C ALA A 135 -1.43 -3.11 8.15
N GLY A 136 -1.57 -2.67 9.40
CA GLY A 136 -2.83 -2.76 10.14
C GLY A 136 -3.95 -1.93 9.50
N VAL A 137 -3.65 -0.70 9.08
CA VAL A 137 -4.62 0.19 8.41
C VAL A 137 -4.98 -0.33 7.01
N GLU A 138 -3.98 -0.81 6.25
CA GLU A 138 -4.20 -1.47 4.96
C GLU A 138 -5.15 -2.68 5.10
N GLY A 139 -4.89 -3.55 6.08
CA GLY A 139 -5.75 -4.69 6.38
C GLY A 139 -7.17 -4.28 6.76
N PHE A 140 -7.31 -3.31 7.68
CA PHE A 140 -8.61 -2.78 8.09
C PHE A 140 -9.47 -2.31 6.92
N HIS A 141 -8.90 -1.52 6.00
CA HIS A 141 -9.65 -1.03 4.84
C HIS A 141 -10.02 -2.14 3.86
N ARG A 142 -9.12 -3.10 3.64
CA ARG A 142 -9.39 -4.25 2.76
C ARG A 142 -10.50 -5.14 3.33
N ASP A 143 -10.48 -5.40 4.63
CA ASP A 143 -11.51 -6.18 5.34
C ASP A 143 -12.86 -5.45 5.38
N ALA A 144 -12.87 -4.12 5.35
CA ALA A 144 -14.09 -3.34 5.23
C ALA A 144 -14.70 -3.46 3.83
N LEU A 145 -13.87 -3.43 2.78
CA LEU A 145 -14.34 -3.63 1.40
C LEU A 145 -14.92 -5.02 1.14
N ASP A 146 -14.39 -6.05 1.81
CA ASP A 146 -14.95 -7.40 1.76
C ASP A 146 -16.39 -7.48 2.29
N ARG A 147 -16.81 -6.50 3.09
CA ARG A 147 -18.17 -6.42 3.65
C ARG A 147 -19.12 -5.58 2.81
N CYS A 148 -18.62 -4.83 1.83
CA CYS A 148 -19.47 -4.10 0.88
C CYS A 148 -20.21 -5.10 -0.02
N THR A 149 -21.52 -4.91 -0.17
CA THR A 149 -22.40 -5.80 -0.95
C THR A 149 -23.00 -5.13 -2.18
N THR A 150 -22.75 -3.84 -2.35
CA THR A 150 -23.18 -3.05 -3.52
C THR A 150 -22.03 -2.27 -4.16
N PHE A 151 -22.18 -1.94 -5.45
CA PHE A 151 -21.23 -1.08 -6.15
C PHE A 151 -21.16 0.34 -5.56
N GLU A 152 -22.29 0.85 -5.06
CA GLU A 152 -22.38 2.17 -4.42
C GLU A 152 -21.55 2.23 -3.15
N GLU A 153 -21.64 1.21 -2.28
CA GLU A 153 -20.83 1.12 -1.06
C GLU A 153 -19.32 1.08 -1.37
N VAL A 154 -18.92 0.30 -2.38
CA VAL A 154 -17.50 0.22 -2.81
C VAL A 154 -17.03 1.56 -3.39
N ALA A 155 -17.87 2.21 -4.20
CA ALA A 155 -17.53 3.49 -4.83
C ALA A 155 -17.45 4.63 -3.79
N ALA A 156 -18.32 4.62 -2.79
CA ALA A 156 -18.37 5.61 -1.71
C ALA A 156 -17.35 5.37 -0.60
N TYR A 157 -16.65 4.22 -0.59
CA TYR A 157 -15.71 3.89 0.47
C TYR A 157 -14.50 4.83 0.50
N ASP A 158 -14.41 5.61 1.58
CA ASP A 158 -13.27 6.48 1.86
C ASP A 158 -12.20 5.74 2.67
N PHE A 159 -11.04 5.53 2.06
CA PHE A 159 -9.88 4.93 2.72
C PHE A 159 -8.84 5.95 3.20
N THR A 160 -9.11 7.26 3.17
CA THR A 160 -8.10 8.28 3.49
C THR A 160 -7.81 8.43 4.98
N ALA A 161 -8.68 7.93 5.85
CA ALA A 161 -8.55 8.02 7.29
C ALA A 161 -7.64 6.93 7.87
N GLY A 162 -7.11 7.15 9.08
CA GLY A 162 -6.44 6.11 9.88
C GLY A 162 -4.96 5.86 9.58
N TRP A 163 -4.42 6.35 8.46
CA TRP A 163 -3.01 6.15 8.11
C TRP A 163 -2.04 6.87 9.06
N PRO A 164 -0.88 6.27 9.36
CA PRO A 164 0.15 6.92 10.17
C PRO A 164 0.79 8.09 9.41
N LYS A 165 1.27 9.08 10.16
CA LYS A 165 2.14 10.14 9.62
C LYS A 165 3.54 9.57 9.47
N VAL A 166 4.03 9.53 8.23
CA VAL A 166 5.37 9.06 7.83
C VAL A 166 6.02 10.03 6.86
#